data_AF-A0A962FXT2-F1
#
_entry.id   AF-A0A962FXT2-F1
#
_cell.length_a   1.000
_cell.length_b   1.000
_cell.length_c   1.000
_cell.angle_alpha   90.00
_cell.angle_beta   90.00
_cell.angle_gamma   90.00
#
_symmetry.space_group_name_H-M   'P 1'
#
loop_
_entity.id
_entity.type
_entity.pdbx_description
1 polymer ?
#
loop_
_entity_poly.entity_id
_entity_poly.type
_entity_poly.pdbx_seq_one_letter_code
_entity_poly.pdbx_strand_id
1 'polypeptide(L)'
;MVCATSIWDVESPQEYLKLIDSDGDGRVSLTEYQDYLGRGARAMDRNGDGLLSADELPPGTRTRRGRPVNLQRQREAYAIRFHLQDRNGDRFLDASELGLPPR
;
A
#
# COMPACT_ATOMS: atom_id res chain seq x y z
N MET A 1 17.66 -24.43 -17.29
CA MET A 1 16.52 -23.55 -17.62
C MET A 1 15.39 -23.92 -16.67
N VAL A 2 15.40 -23.36 -15.46
CA VAL A 2 14.48 -23.74 -14.38
C VAL A 2 13.32 -22.75 -14.33
N CYS A 3 12.12 -23.30 -14.36
CA CYS A 3 10.85 -22.60 -14.39
C CYS A 3 10.63 -21.80 -13.09
N ALA A 4 10.60 -20.48 -13.20
CA ALA A 4 10.14 -19.60 -12.12
C ALA A 4 8.62 -19.42 -12.24
N THR A 5 7.84 -20.45 -11.92
CA THR A 5 6.42 -20.28 -11.63
C THR A 5 6.30 -19.67 -10.23
N SER A 6 6.29 -18.33 -10.20
CA SER A 6 5.95 -17.59 -8.98
C SER A 6 4.48 -17.80 -8.70
N ILE A 7 4.15 -18.19 -7.46
CA ILE A 7 2.82 -18.61 -6.98
C ILE A 7 1.90 -17.38 -6.75
N TRP A 8 2.12 -16.31 -7.50
CA TRP A 8 1.37 -15.07 -7.42
C TRP A 8 1.06 -14.65 -8.85
N ASP A 9 0.05 -15.29 -9.44
CA ASP A 9 -0.70 -14.67 -10.53
C ASP A 9 -1.51 -13.54 -9.90
N VAL A 10 -0.82 -12.45 -9.58
CA VAL A 10 -1.46 -11.17 -9.33
C VAL A 10 -1.99 -10.72 -10.68
N GLU A 11 -3.29 -10.41 -10.77
CA GLU A 11 -3.82 -9.55 -11.83
C GLU A 11 -2.77 -8.48 -12.11
N SER A 12 -2.32 -8.40 -13.36
CA SER A 12 -0.95 -7.99 -13.69
C SER A 12 -0.53 -6.72 -12.91
N PRO A 13 0.72 -6.58 -12.46
CA PRO A 13 1.13 -5.40 -11.71
C PRO A 13 0.81 -4.07 -12.42
N GLN A 14 0.61 -4.12 -13.74
CA GLN A 14 0.12 -3.04 -14.59
C GLN A 14 -1.35 -2.66 -14.32
N GLU A 15 -2.24 -3.60 -14.02
CA GLU A 15 -3.61 -3.32 -13.60
C GLU A 15 -3.65 -2.71 -12.20
N TYR A 16 -2.84 -3.23 -11.28
CA TYR A 16 -2.69 -2.62 -9.96
C TYR A 16 -2.13 -1.19 -10.05
N LEU A 17 -1.14 -0.98 -10.92
CA LEU A 17 -0.58 0.34 -11.19
C LEU A 17 -1.65 1.30 -11.71
N LYS A 18 -2.44 0.91 -12.71
CA LYS A 18 -3.54 1.72 -13.26
C LYS A 18 -4.62 2.11 -12.24
N LEU A 19 -4.76 1.37 -11.14
CA LEU A 19 -5.70 1.71 -10.07
C LEU A 19 -5.18 2.83 -9.16
N ILE A 20 -3.87 3.05 -9.13
CA ILE A 20 -3.19 3.98 -8.23
C ILE A 20 -2.67 5.20 -9.00
N ASP A 21 -2.00 4.94 -10.13
CA ASP A 21 -1.48 5.91 -11.10
C ASP A 21 -2.62 6.81 -11.59
N SER A 22 -2.68 8.00 -11.00
CA SER A 22 -3.77 8.95 -11.24
C SER A 22 -3.39 9.97 -12.31
N ASP A 23 -2.10 10.18 -12.56
CA ASP A 23 -1.59 11.08 -13.59
C ASP A 23 -1.25 10.38 -14.92
N GLY A 24 -1.19 9.05 -14.92
CA GLY A 24 -0.99 8.21 -16.10
C GLY A 24 0.46 8.12 -16.55
N ASP A 25 1.43 8.40 -15.66
CA ASP A 25 2.85 8.40 -16.00
C ASP A 25 3.48 6.99 -16.04
N GLY A 26 2.71 5.96 -15.68
CA GLY A 26 3.13 4.56 -15.66
C GLY A 26 3.95 4.18 -14.43
N ARG A 27 3.96 5.02 -13.39
CA ARG A 27 4.62 4.80 -12.10
C ARG A 27 3.68 5.26 -10.98
N VAL A 28 4.11 5.07 -9.73
CA VAL A 28 3.37 5.54 -8.57
C VAL A 28 4.30 6.39 -7.72
N SER A 29 3.95 7.66 -7.55
CA SER A 29 4.63 8.56 -6.62
C SER A 29 4.26 8.28 -5.17
N LEU A 30 5.09 8.74 -4.22
CA LEU A 30 4.78 8.64 -2.79
C LEU A 30 3.43 9.26 -2.43
N THR A 31 3.06 10.36 -3.09
CA THR A 31 1.78 11.06 -2.86
C THR A 31 0.61 10.20 -3.33
N GLU A 32 0.66 9.65 -4.53
CA GLU A 32 -0.40 8.78 -5.06
C GLU A 32 -0.54 7.50 -4.26
N TYR A 33 0.58 6.92 -3.83
CA TYR A 33 0.59 5.77 -2.93
C TYR A 33 -0.09 6.08 -1.60
N GLN A 34 0.23 7.23 -0.99
CA GLN A 34 -0.41 7.70 0.25
C GLN A 34 -1.88 8.04 0.06
N ASP A 35 -2.29 8.59 -1.07
CA ASP A 35 -3.67 8.93 -1.34
C ASP A 35 -4.52 7.69 -1.63
N TYR A 36 -3.99 6.72 -2.38
CA TYR A 36 -4.67 5.44 -2.63
C TYR A 36 -4.87 4.64 -1.33
N LEU A 37 -3.81 4.45 -0.54
CA LEU A 37 -3.91 3.76 0.75
C LEU A 37 -4.72 4.58 1.77
N GLY A 38 -4.58 5.91 1.69
CA GLY A 38 -5.33 6.87 2.48
C GLY A 38 -6.83 6.83 2.21
N ARG A 39 -7.28 6.49 1.00
CA ARG A 39 -8.72 6.31 0.69
C ARG A 39 -9.34 5.17 1.50
N GLY A 40 -8.67 4.02 1.57
CA GLY A 40 -9.17 2.89 2.38
C GLY A 40 -9.16 3.20 3.88
N ALA A 41 -8.09 3.85 4.35
CA ALA A 41 -8.00 4.33 5.72
C ALA A 41 -9.10 5.35 6.06
N ARG A 42 -9.32 6.38 5.22
CA ARG A 42 -10.40 7.38 5.39
C ARG A 42 -11.79 6.77 5.29
N ALA A 43 -11.98 5.72 4.49
CA ALA A 43 -13.26 5.02 4.40
C ALA A 43 -13.57 4.21 5.68
N MET A 44 -12.54 3.79 6.41
CA MET A 44 -12.67 3.10 7.70
C MET A 44 -12.71 4.08 8.89
N ASP A 45 -11.96 5.18 8.82
CA ASP A 45 -11.95 6.30 9.77
C ASP A 45 -13.26 7.11 9.66
N ARG A 46 -14.30 6.61 10.32
CA ARG A 46 -15.65 7.18 10.31
C ARG A 46 -15.74 8.42 11.19
N ASN A 47 -14.91 8.48 12.23
CA ASN A 47 -14.88 9.60 13.17
C ASN A 47 -14.00 10.78 12.65
N GLY A 48 -13.13 10.54 11.66
CA GLY A 48 -12.27 11.53 11.03
C GLY A 48 -11.14 12.02 11.93
N ASP A 49 -10.77 11.27 12.96
CA ASP A 49 -9.78 11.64 13.97
C ASP A 49 -8.34 11.29 13.56
N GLY A 50 -8.17 10.61 12.42
CA GLY A 50 -6.87 10.17 11.95
C GLY A 50 -6.32 8.97 12.72
N LEU A 51 -7.15 8.21 13.44
CA LEU A 51 -6.81 7.02 14.22
C LEU A 51 -7.82 5.91 13.92
N LEU A 52 -7.37 4.84 13.26
CA LEU A 52 -8.18 3.64 13.13
C LEU A 52 -8.28 2.92 14.48
N SER A 53 -9.39 3.14 15.17
CA SER A 53 -9.70 2.46 16.43
C SER A 53 -10.19 1.04 16.20
N ALA A 54 -10.19 0.21 17.25
CA ALA A 54 -10.62 -1.18 17.17
C ALA A 54 -12.08 -1.35 16.70
N ASP A 55 -12.91 -0.33 16.90
CA ASP A 55 -14.33 -0.28 16.49
C ASP A 55 -14.50 0.02 14.99
N GLU A 56 -13.50 0.67 14.37
CA GLU A 56 -13.50 1.06 12.95
C GLU A 56 -12.86 0.01 12.05
N LEU A 57 -12.18 -0.98 12.63
CA LEU A 57 -11.59 -2.09 11.92
C LEU A 57 -12.62 -3.22 11.69
N PRO A 58 -12.58 -3.90 10.53
CA PRO A 58 -13.51 -4.99 10.25
C PRO A 58 -13.33 -6.15 11.25
N PRO A 59 -14.43 -6.79 11.68
CA PRO A 59 -14.38 -7.90 12.63
C PRO A 59 -13.56 -9.05 12.05
N GLY A 60 -12.53 -9.50 12.78
CA GLY A 60 -11.60 -10.54 12.33
C GLY A 60 -10.18 -10.05 12.06
N THR A 61 -9.96 -8.74 12.05
CA THR A 61 -8.60 -8.18 12.06
C THR A 61 -7.95 -8.48 13.40
N ARG A 62 -6.98 -9.40 13.43
CA ARG A 62 -6.18 -9.68 14.64
C ARG A 62 -5.16 -8.56 14.87
N THR A 63 -5.60 -7.31 15.05
CA THR A 63 -4.75 -6.31 15.68
C THR A 63 -4.48 -6.81 17.09
N ARG A 64 -3.21 -7.12 17.38
CA ARG A 64 -2.78 -7.52 18.71
C ARG A 64 -3.15 -6.37 19.67
N ARG A 65 -4.25 -6.54 20.43
CA ARG A 65 -4.64 -5.73 21.59
C ARG A 65 -5.26 -4.35 21.32
N GLY A 66 -6.22 -4.24 20.39
CA GLY A 66 -7.12 -3.07 20.33
C GLY A 66 -6.40 -1.71 20.26
N ARG A 67 -5.18 -1.69 19.72
CA ARG A 67 -4.32 -0.51 19.72
C ARG A 67 -4.75 0.35 18.53
N PRO A 68 -5.18 1.60 18.76
CA PRO A 68 -5.54 2.47 17.66
C PRO A 68 -4.33 2.67 16.75
N VAL A 69 -4.52 2.47 15.45
CA VAL A 69 -3.48 2.71 14.46
C VAL A 69 -3.59 4.16 14.02
N ASN A 70 -2.62 4.97 14.41
CA ASN A 70 -2.55 6.37 14.01
C ASN A 70 -2.23 6.45 12.51
N LEU A 71 -3.14 7.01 11.71
CA LEU A 71 -3.03 7.18 10.26
C LEU A 71 -1.80 8.00 9.87
N GLN A 72 -1.40 8.97 10.70
CA GLN A 72 -0.20 9.76 10.46
C GLN A 72 1.08 8.94 10.64
N ARG A 73 1.16 8.11 11.69
CA ARG A 73 2.22 7.07 11.77
C ARG A 73 2.11 6.05 10.64
N GLN A 74 0.90 5.77 10.17
CA GLN A 74 0.67 4.87 9.06
C GLN A 74 1.20 5.44 7.74
N ARG A 75 1.11 6.77 7.52
CA ARG A 75 1.76 7.47 6.39
C ARG A 75 3.28 7.34 6.43
N GLU A 76 3.89 7.48 7.61
CA GLU A 76 5.33 7.25 7.77
C GLU A 76 5.68 5.79 7.48
N ALA A 77 4.85 4.84 7.94
CA ALA A 77 5.01 3.43 7.61
C ALA A 77 4.82 3.14 6.10
N TYR A 78 3.96 3.89 5.41
CA TYR A 78 3.81 3.80 3.95
C TYR A 78 5.05 4.31 3.24
N ALA A 79 5.65 5.41 3.71
CA ALA A 79 6.93 5.89 3.17
C ALA A 79 8.06 4.86 3.39
N ILE A 80 8.12 4.23 4.56
CA ILE A 80 9.10 3.15 4.81
C ILE A 80 8.89 1.98 3.84
N ARG A 81 7.65 1.52 3.67
CA ARG A 81 7.33 0.43 2.73
C ARG A 81 7.62 0.81 1.29
N PHE A 82 7.28 2.04 0.91
CA PHE A 82 7.59 2.61 -0.39
C PHE A 82 9.09 2.53 -0.66
N HIS A 83 9.93 3.01 0.26
CA HIS A 83 11.39 2.94 0.13
C HIS A 83 11.95 1.51 0.17
N LEU A 84 11.28 0.56 0.81
CA LEU A 84 11.67 -0.86 0.76
C LEU A 84 11.37 -1.49 -0.60
N GLN A 85 10.43 -0.93 -1.35
CA GLN A 85 9.95 -1.44 -2.62
C GLN A 85 10.62 -0.75 -3.81
N ASP A 86 10.98 0.54 -3.65
CA ASP A 86 11.79 1.36 -4.55
C ASP A 86 13.25 0.84 -4.53
N ARG A 87 13.54 -0.10 -5.43
CA ARG A 87 14.85 -0.77 -5.51
C ARG A 87 15.83 0.01 -6.34
N ASN A 88 15.32 0.73 -7.35
CA ASN A 88 16.14 1.50 -8.26
C ASN A 88 16.52 2.87 -7.66
N GLY A 89 15.86 3.30 -6.57
CA GLY A 89 16.13 4.53 -5.85
C GLY A 89 15.61 5.77 -6.58
N ASP A 90 14.67 5.62 -7.50
CA ASP A 90 14.16 6.71 -8.34
C ASP A 90 13.04 7.52 -7.66
N ARG A 91 12.61 7.10 -6.46
CA ARG A 91 11.52 7.70 -5.68
C ARG A 91 10.14 7.48 -6.29
N PHE A 92 9.99 6.48 -7.15
CA PHE A 92 8.74 6.00 -7.72
C PHE A 92 8.63 4.48 -7.53
N LEU A 93 7.42 3.95 -7.65
CA LEU A 93 7.19 2.51 -7.74
C LEU A 93 6.66 2.17 -9.12
N ASP A 94 7.40 1.37 -9.87
CA ASP A 94 6.92 0.83 -11.14
C ASP A 94 6.15 -0.48 -10.96
N ALA A 95 5.47 -0.93 -12.01
CA ALA A 95 4.68 -2.17 -12.00
C ALA A 95 5.53 -3.38 -11.54
N SER A 96 6.79 -3.45 -11.93
CA SER A 96 7.71 -4.52 -11.54
C SER A 96 8.02 -4.48 -10.04
N GLU A 97 8.12 -3.30 -9.44
CA GLU A 97 8.40 -3.12 -8.01
C GLU A 97 7.17 -3.44 -7.16
N LEU A 98 5.96 -3.10 -7.64
CA LEU A 98 4.69 -3.44 -6.98
C LEU A 98 4.39 -4.95 -6.97
N GLY A 99 4.80 -5.68 -8.01
CA GLY A 99 4.46 -7.09 -8.21
C GLY A 99 5.39 -8.12 -7.54
N LEU A 100 6.52 -7.69 -6.96
CA LEU A 100 7.50 -8.62 -6.42
C LEU A 100 7.29 -8.87 -4.91
N PRO A 101 7.28 -10.14 -4.46
CA PRO A 101 7.34 -10.43 -3.04
C PRO A 101 8.64 -9.87 -2.44
N PRO A 102 8.60 -9.31 -1.21
CA PRO A 102 9.80 -8.87 -0.51
C PRO A 102 10.80 -10.04 -0.43
N ARG A 103 12.06 -9.77 -0.75
CA ARG A 103 13.16 -10.74 -0.61
C ARG A 103 13.86 -10.57 0.73
#